data_AF-A0A4V5TS76-F1
#
_entry.id   AF-A0A4V5TS76-F1
#
_cell.length_a   1.000
_cell.length_b   1.000
_cell.length_c   1.000
_cell.angle_alpha   90.00
_cell.angle_beta   90.00
_cell.angle_gamma   90.00
#
_symmetry.space_group_name_H-M   'P 1'
#
loop_
_entity.id
_entity.type
_entity.pdbx_description
1 polymer ?
#
loop_
_entity_poly.entity_id
_entity_poly.type
_entity_poly.pdbx_seq_one_letter_code
_entity_poly.pdbx_strand_id
1 'polypeptide(L)' 'MGERKKLNKELSKQLTKEAKQITKKLQKANCDAFGIGRNLIAYHPELWKKKNWNKDYAKVKFKPEVEVKILYSGVLK' A
#
# COMPACT_ATOMS: atom_id res chain seq x y z
N MET A 1 -6.34 -25.12 -13.24
CA MET A 1 -6.76 -23.79 -12.69
C MET A 1 -6.51 -23.64 -11.19
N GLY A 2 -6.59 -24.70 -10.37
CA GLY A 2 -6.40 -24.63 -8.91
C GLY A 2 -5.02 -24.12 -8.47
N GLU A 3 -3.94 -24.59 -9.11
CA GLU A 3 -2.56 -24.19 -8.76
C GLU A 3 -2.30 -22.69 -8.93
N ARG A 4 -2.77 -22.09 -10.03
CA ARG A 4 -2.66 -20.64 -10.26
C ARG A 4 -3.42 -19.84 -9.21
N LYS A 5 -4.61 -20.29 -8.81
CA LYS A 5 -5.37 -19.64 -7.72
C LYS A 5 -4.63 -19.76 -6.38
N LYS A 6 -4.01 -20.91 -6.11
CA LYS A 6 -3.19 -21.13 -4.91
C LYS A 6 -1.97 -20.20 -4.91
N LEU A 7 -1.24 -20.14 -6.02
CA LEU A 7 -0.07 -19.27 -6.16
C LEU A 7 -0.42 -17.79 -6.06
N ASN A 8 -1.51 -17.34 -6.70
CA ASN A 8 -2.03 -15.98 -6.54
C ASN A 8 -2.29 -15.66 -5.06
N LYS A 9 -2.93 -16.58 -4.32
CA LYS A 9 -3.24 -16.38 -2.89
C LYS A 9 -1.98 -16.33 -2.03
N GLU A 10 -1.01 -17.20 -2.31
CA GLU A 10 0.28 -17.22 -1.60
C GLU A 10 1.08 -15.94 -1.84
N LEU A 11 1.21 -15.52 -3.09
CA LEU A 11 1.89 -14.26 -3.46
C LEU A 11 1.15 -13.04 -2.91
N SER A 12 -0.18 -12.99 -3.01
CA SER A 12 -0.98 -11.90 -2.43
C SER A 12 -0.75 -11.78 -0.92
N LYS A 13 -0.73 -12.91 -0.21
CA LYS A 13 -0.46 -12.95 1.24
C LYS A 13 0.96 -12.45 1.56
N GLN A 14 1.96 -12.91 0.81
CA GLN A 14 3.36 -12.51 1.00
C GLN A 14 3.55 -11.02 0.72
N LEU A 15 3.13 -10.54 -0.45
CA LEU A 15 3.28 -9.15 -0.84
C LEU A 15 2.45 -8.21 0.05
N THR A 16 1.28 -8.63 0.52
CA THR A 16 0.53 -7.88 1.53
C THR A 16 1.31 -7.76 2.84
N LYS A 17 1.99 -8.83 3.28
CA LYS A 17 2.83 -8.79 4.49
C LYS A 17 4.01 -7.82 4.30
N GLU A 18 4.66 -7.85 3.14
CA GLU A 18 5.76 -6.94 2.80
C GLU A 18 5.27 -5.49 2.70
N ALA A 19 4.14 -5.24 2.05
CA ALA A 19 3.52 -3.93 1.96
C ALA A 19 3.22 -3.35 3.35
N LYS A 20 2.69 -4.17 4.29
CA LYS A 20 2.50 -3.77 5.70
C LYS A 20 3.81 -3.40 6.40
N GLN A 21 4.91 -4.08 6.08
CA GLN A 21 6.23 -3.75 6.65
C GLN A 21 6.78 -2.45 6.06
N ILE A 22 6.64 -2.25 4.74
CA ILE A 22 7.08 -1.05 4.04
C ILE A 22 6.31 0.17 4.56
N THR A 23 4.98 0.13 4.60
CA THR A 23 4.17 1.24 5.12
C THR A 23 4.50 1.55 6.57
N LYS A 24 4.72 0.53 7.41
CA LYS A 24 5.15 0.74 8.81
C LYS A 24 6.53 1.39 8.91
N LYS A 25 7.48 1.04 8.05
CA LYS A 25 8.81 1.67 8.00
C LYS A 25 8.71 3.13 7.56
N LEU A 26 7.95 3.41 6.50
CA LEU A 26 7.70 4.77 6.00
C LEU A 26 7.01 5.64 7.06
N GLN A 27 5.98 5.11 7.72
CA GLN A 27 5.27 5.80 8.80
C GLN A 27 6.20 6.12 9.97
N LYS A 28 7.04 5.17 10.40
CA LYS A 28 8.03 5.39 11.46
C LYS A 28 9.07 6.45 11.10
N ALA A 29 9.48 6.50 9.83
CA ALA A 29 10.38 7.51 9.31
C ALA A 29 9.69 8.85 9.02
N ASN A 30 8.38 8.96 9.28
CA ASN A 30 7.55 10.10 8.92
C ASN A 30 7.67 10.52 7.45
N CYS A 31 7.83 9.53 6.56
CA CYS A 31 8.14 9.72 5.15
C CYS A 31 6.92 9.38 4.28
N ASP A 32 6.27 10.40 3.71
CA ASP A 32 5.11 10.27 2.84
C ASP A 32 5.48 9.94 1.38
N ALA A 33 6.17 8.81 1.18
CA ALA A 33 6.62 8.38 -0.15
C ALA A 33 5.47 8.06 -1.12
N PHE A 34 4.28 7.74 -0.61
CA PHE A 34 3.09 7.47 -1.42
C PHE A 34 2.28 8.72 -1.75
N GLY A 35 2.70 9.91 -1.28
CA GLY A 35 2.08 11.18 -1.63
C GLY A 35 0.65 11.36 -1.10
N ILE A 36 0.33 10.82 0.08
CA ILE A 36 -1.00 10.95 0.67
C ILE A 36 -1.33 12.43 0.94
N GLY A 37 -0.35 13.22 1.38
CA GLY A 37 -0.53 14.65 1.58
C GLY A 37 -0.89 15.37 0.29
N ARG A 38 -0.27 14.99 -0.83
CA ARG A 38 -0.60 15.54 -2.16
C ARG A 38 -2.03 15.20 -2.56
N ASN A 39 -2.49 13.98 -2.30
CA ASN A 39 -3.88 13.60 -2.55
C ASN A 39 -4.86 14.38 -1.67
N LEU A 40 -4.52 14.63 -0.39
CA LEU A 40 -5.35 15.48 0.49
C LEU A 40 -5.42 16.92 0.00
N ILE A 41 -4.32 17.48 -0.50
CA ILE A 41 -4.30 18.83 -1.09
C ILE A 41 -5.24 18.89 -2.30
N ALA A 42 -5.15 17.91 -3.21
CA ALA A 42 -5.88 17.92 -4.47
C ALA A 42 -7.39 17.68 -4.29
N TYR A 43 -7.79 16.74 -3.42
CA TYR A 43 -9.17 16.26 -3.35
C TYR A 43 -9.89 16.64 -2.06
N HIS A 44 -9.17 17.07 -1.01
CA HIS A 44 -9.73 17.45 0.28
C HIS A 44 -9.10 18.73 0.85
N PRO A 45 -9.10 19.86 0.12
CA PRO A 45 -8.38 21.08 0.50
C PRO A 45 -8.83 21.65 1.86
N GLU A 46 -10.12 21.59 2.17
CA GLU A 46 -10.64 22.04 3.48
C GLU A 46 -10.16 21.18 4.65
N LEU A 47 -9.95 19.88 4.43
CA LEU A 47 -9.34 19.01 5.42
C LEU A 47 -7.85 19.32 5.54
N TRP A 48 -7.14 19.49 4.42
CA TRP A 48 -5.71 19.81 4.40
C TRP A 48 -5.38 21.07 5.21
N LYS A 49 -6.15 22.15 5.04
CA LYS A 49 -5.99 23.40 5.79
C LYS A 49 -6.00 23.21 7.32
N LYS A 50 -6.67 22.17 7.82
CA LYS A 50 -6.82 21.86 9.25
C LYS A 50 -5.79 20.84 9.76
N LYS A 51 -4.88 20.36 8.93
CA LYS A 51 -3.90 19.31 9.28
C LYS A 51 -2.50 19.87 9.48
N ASN A 52 -1.79 19.30 10.46
CA ASN A 52 -0.35 19.44 10.56
C ASN A 52 0.26 18.16 10.01
N TRP A 53 0.56 18.13 8.70
CA TRP A 53 0.89 16.89 8.01
C TRP A 53 2.06 16.13 8.64
N ASN A 54 3.09 16.84 9.10
CA ASN A 54 4.23 16.22 9.78
C ASN A 54 3.86 15.50 11.08
N LYS A 55 2.79 15.93 11.78
CA LYS A 55 2.30 15.27 13.00
C LYS A 55 1.18 14.28 12.73
N ASP A 56 0.35 14.55 11.73
CA ASP A 56 -0.85 13.78 11.42
C ASP A 56 -0.54 12.57 10.54
N TYR A 57 0.50 12.63 9.69
CA TYR A 57 0.96 11.49 8.89
C TYR A 57 1.34 10.30 9.78
N ALA A 58 2.05 10.56 10.88
CA ALA A 58 2.42 9.54 11.86
C ALA A 58 1.20 8.81 12.48
N LYS A 59 0.00 9.41 12.43
CA LYS A 59 -1.25 8.84 12.97
C LYS A 59 -2.10 8.13 11.90
N VAL A 60 -1.68 8.15 10.63
CA VAL A 60 -2.43 7.53 9.53
C VAL A 60 -2.57 6.01 9.79
N LYS A 61 -3.79 5.51 9.60
CA LYS A 61 -4.09 4.08 9.73
C LYS A 61 -3.95 3.41 8.37
N PHE A 62 -2.78 2.85 8.10
CA PHE A 62 -2.52 2.09 6.87
C PHE A 62 -3.14 0.70 6.93
N LYS A 63 -3.88 0.32 5.87
CA LYS A 63 -4.36 -1.05 5.62
C LYS A 63 -3.98 -1.46 4.19
N PRO A 64 -2.68 -1.66 3.88
CA PRO A 64 -2.28 -2.04 2.54
C PRO A 64 -2.68 -3.49 2.27
N GLU A 65 -3.15 -3.72 1.05
CA GLU A 65 -3.54 -5.02 0.50
C GLU A 65 -3.00 -5.13 -0.92
N VAL A 66 -2.45 -6.29 -1.26
CA VAL A 66 -1.93 -6.59 -2.59
C VAL A 66 -2.71 -7.75 -3.16
N GLU A 67 -3.38 -7.53 -4.28
CA GLU A 67 -4.04 -8.57 -5.07
C GLU A 67 -3.14 -9.00 -6.22
N VAL A 68 -2.87 -10.30 -6.32
CA VAL A 68 -2.06 -10.89 -7.39
C VAL A 68 -2.97 -11.66 -8.35
N LYS A 69 -2.85 -11.33 -9.63
CA LYS A 69 -3.49 -12.04 -10.73
C LYS A 69 -2.47 -12.43 -11.78
N ILE A 70 -2.01 -13.67 -11.75
CA ILE A 70 -1.16 -14.24 -12.81
C ILE A 70 -1.99 -14.36 -14.10
N LEU A 71 -1.66 -13.53 -15.09
CA LEU A 71 -2.31 -13.54 -16.40
C LEU A 71 -1.77 -14.66 -17.29
N TYR A 72 -0.44 -14.80 -17.35
CA TYR A 72 0.25 -15.80 -18.14
C TYR A 72 1.51 -16.25 -17.39
N SER A 73 1.82 -17.54 -17.44
CA SER A 73 3.07 -18.08 -16.90
C SER A 73 4.14 -18.29 -17.98
N GLY A 74 3.85 -17.89 -19.23
CA GLY A 74 4.71 -18.06 -20.41
C GLY A 74 4.88 -19.51 -20.88
N VAL A 75 5.17 -20.43 -19.95
CA VAL A 75 5.77 -21.75 -20.17
C VAL A 75 7.07 -21.61 -20.98
N LEU A 76 8.21 -21.77 -20.32
CA LEU A 76 9.19 -22.69 -20.92
C LEU A 76 8.87 -24.05 -20.29
N LYS A 77 8.79 -25.07 -21.15
CA LYS A 77 8.45 -26.45 -20.75
C LYS A 77 9.35 -26.94 -19.62
#